data_AF-A0A2M7Y9Y1-F1
#
_entry.id   AF-A0A2M7Y9Y1-F1
#
_cell.length_a   1.000
_cell.length_b   1.000
_cell.length_c   1.000
_cell.angle_alpha   90.00
_cell.angle_beta   90.00
_cell.angle_gamma   90.00
#
_symmetry.space_group_name_H-M   'P 1'
#
loop_
_entity.id
_entity.type
_entity.pdbx_description
1 polymer ?
#
loop_
_entity_poly.entity_id
_entity_poly.type
_entity_poly.pdbx_seq_one_letter_code
_entity_poly.pdbx_strand_id
1 'polypeptide(L)' 'KDLGINISAVAEAALIRAVTEARRKKWLDDNADAFAAQSDWHERNGHPLADIITAPGGSSWST' A
#
# COMPACT_ATOMS: atom_id res chain seq x y z
N LYS A 1 -13.15 -10.10 37.33
CA LYS A 1 -12.96 -11.08 36.22
C LYS A 1 -14.02 -10.74 35.16
N ASP A 2 -13.92 -9.57 34.53
CA ASP A 2 -15.13 -8.71 34.41
C ASP A 2 -15.45 -8.11 33.03
N LEU A 3 -14.97 -8.67 31.92
CA LEU A 3 -15.41 -8.19 30.58
C LEU A 3 -15.62 -9.29 29.53
N GLY A 4 -15.43 -10.58 29.83
CA GLY A 4 -15.56 -11.64 28.81
C GLY A 4 -14.56 -11.54 27.63
N ILE A 5 -13.63 -10.58 27.68
CA ILE A 5 -12.62 -10.35 26.65
C ILE A 5 -11.54 -11.42 26.79
N ASN A 6 -11.33 -12.17 25.72
CA ASN A 6 -10.21 -13.09 25.63
C ASN A 6 -8.92 -12.29 25.36
N ILE A 7 -8.19 -12.00 26.44
CA ILE A 7 -6.94 -11.21 26.42
C ILE A 7 -5.92 -11.79 25.43
N SER A 8 -5.87 -13.12 25.28
CA SER A 8 -4.97 -13.78 24.32
C SER A 8 -5.32 -13.42 22.88
N ALA A 9 -6.61 -13.42 22.53
CA ALA A 9 -7.06 -13.07 21.19
C ALA A 9 -6.79 -11.59 20.86
N VAL A 10 -6.95 -10.70 21.84
CA VAL A 10 -6.63 -9.27 21.68
C VAL A 10 -5.13 -9.06 21.49
N ALA A 11 -4.29 -9.77 22.26
CA ALA A 11 -2.85 -9.69 22.13
C ALA A 11 -2.36 -10.23 20.77
N GLU A 12 -2.94 -11.32 20.28
CA GLU A 12 -2.62 -11.89 18.97
C GLU A 12 -3.00 -10.93 17.83
N ALA A 13 -4.21 -10.36 17.87
CA ALA A 13 -4.65 -9.39 16.87
C ALA A 13 -3.76 -8.14 16.86
N ALA A 14 -3.37 -7.63 18.04
CA ALA A 14 -2.46 -6.50 18.16
C ALA A 14 -1.06 -6.83 17.59
N LEU A 15 -0.54 -8.04 17.85
CA LEU A 15 0.75 -8.48 17.34
C LEU A 15 0.75 -8.61 15.81
N ILE A 16 -0.27 -9.23 15.23
CA ILE A 16 -0.41 -9.37 13.76
C ILE A 16 -0.43 -7.99 13.10
N ARG A 17 -1.18 -7.04 13.67
CA ARG A 17 -1.23 -5.66 13.16
C ARG A 17 0.16 -5.01 13.20
N ALA A 18 0.84 -5.09 14.35
CA ALA A 18 2.17 -4.48 14.52
C ALA A 18 3.21 -5.06 13.54
N VAL A 19 3.20 -6.38 13.32
CA VAL A 19 4.09 -7.04 12.36
C VAL A 19 3.76 -6.61 10.92
N THR A 20 2.48 -6.53 10.57
CA THR A 20 2.04 -6.11 9.23
C THR A 20 2.45 -4.67 8.95
N GLU A 21 2.29 -3.78 9.93
CA GLU A 21 2.71 -2.38 9.83
C GLU A 21 4.23 -2.24 9.69
N ALA A 22 5.00 -2.97 10.50
CA ALA A 22 6.45 -2.96 10.42
C ALA A 22 6.96 -3.47 9.06
N ARG A 23 6.36 -4.54 8.53
CA ARG A 23 6.69 -5.06 7.20
C ARG A 23 6.35 -4.07 6.09
N ARG A 24 5.17 -3.45 6.16
CA ARG A 24 4.75 -2.41 5.20
C ARG A 24 5.73 -1.24 5.22
N LYS A 25 6.09 -0.75 6.41
CA LYS A 25 7.05 0.35 6.56
C LYS A 25 8.40 -0.02 5.94
N LYS A 26 8.95 -1.18 6.29
CA LYS A 26 10.20 -1.65 5.71
C LYS A 26 10.14 -1.72 4.18
N TRP A 27 9.06 -2.25 3.63
CA TRP A 27 8.90 -2.33 2.18
C TRP A 27 8.83 -0.93 1.54
N LEU A 28 8.12 0.02 2.13
CA LEU A 28 8.08 1.39 1.62
C LEU A 28 9.47 2.04 1.65
N ASP A 29 10.20 1.87 2.75
CA ASP A 29 11.57 2.39 2.89
C ASP A 29 12.51 1.76 1.85
N ASP A 30 12.46 0.43 1.68
CA ASP A 30 13.28 -0.31 0.73
C ASP A 30 12.97 0.05 -0.74
N ASN A 31 11.76 0.54 -1.05
CA ASN A 31 11.32 0.86 -2.41
C ASN A 31 11.24 2.38 -2.69
N ALA A 32 11.59 3.23 -1.72
CA ALA A 32 11.48 4.68 -1.84
C ALA A 32 12.23 5.22 -3.07
N ASP A 33 13.46 4.78 -3.29
CA ASP A 33 14.29 5.20 -4.42
C ASP A 33 13.72 4.73 -5.77
N ALA A 34 13.11 3.54 -5.81
CA ALA A 34 12.48 3.02 -7.02
C ALA A 34 11.25 3.85 -7.40
N PHE A 35 10.44 4.26 -6.42
CA PHE A 35 9.30 5.15 -6.66
C PHE A 35 9.74 6.55 -7.07
N ALA A 36 10.80 7.09 -6.46
CA ALA A 36 11.37 8.37 -6.87
C ALA A 36 11.86 8.32 -8.33
N ALA A 37 12.65 7.29 -8.68
CA ALA A 37 13.13 7.10 -10.06
C ALA A 37 11.98 6.93 -11.07
N GLN A 38 10.92 6.22 -10.69
CA GLN A 38 9.72 6.08 -11.53
C GLN A 38 8.99 7.41 -11.70
N SER A 39 8.83 8.21 -10.64
CA SER A 39 8.21 9.54 -10.70
C SER A 39 8.99 10.46 -11.62
N ASP A 40 10.31 10.55 -11.44
CA ASP A 40 11.20 11.36 -12.27
C ASP A 40 11.13 10.95 -13.74
N TRP A 41 11.02 9.65 -14.02
CA TRP A 41 10.87 9.15 -15.37
C TRP A 41 9.50 9.56 -15.96
N HIS A 42 8.41 9.42 -15.21
CA HIS A 42 7.07 9.84 -15.66
C HIS A 42 7.00 11.34 -15.94
N GLU A 43 7.63 12.19 -15.12
CA GLU A 43 7.67 13.64 -15.35
C GLU A 43 8.39 13.99 -16.65
N ARG A 44 9.45 13.27 -16.99
CA ARG A 44 10.27 13.52 -18.18
C ARG A 44 9.69 12.93 -19.46
N ASN A 45 8.98 11.81 -19.38
CA ASN A 45 8.58 11.02 -20.54
C ASN A 45 7.05 10.93 -20.71
N GLY A 46 6.28 11.39 -19.73
CA GLY A 46 4.85 11.13 -19.64
C GLY A 46 4.55 9.74 -19.05
N HIS A 47 3.31 9.54 -18.62
CA HIS A 47 2.87 8.25 -18.07
C HIS A 47 2.60 7.25 -19.21
N PRO A 48 3.21 6.05 -19.20
CA PRO A 48 3.19 5.14 -20.35
C PRO A 48 1.80 4.56 -20.63
N LEU A 49 0.91 4.60 -19.63
CA LEU A 49 -0.47 4.14 -19.74
C LEU A 49 -1.49 5.29 -19.80
N ALA A 50 -1.06 6.55 -19.99
CA ALA A 50 -1.97 7.71 -19.95
C ALA A 50 -3.18 7.55 -20.89
N ASP A 51 -2.94 7.11 -22.12
CA ASP A 51 -4.00 6.93 -23.13
C ASP A 51 -4.98 5.81 -22.77
N ILE A 52 -4.50 4.75 -22.11
CA ILE A 52 -5.33 3.62 -21.68
C ILE A 52 -6.17 4.01 -20.48
N ILE A 53 -5.58 4.73 -19.52
CA ILE A 53 -6.28 5.20 -18.30
C ILE A 53 -7.38 6.19 -18.66
N THR A 54 -7.14 7.05 -19.66
CA THR A 54 -8.11 8.06 -20.12
C THR A 54 -9.12 7.51 -21.14
N ALA A 55 -8.92 6.29 -21.64
CA ALA A 55 -9.87 5.63 -22.53
C ALA A 55 -11.19 5.29 -21.78
N PRO A 56 -12.32 5.11 -22.50
CA PRO A 56 -13.63 4.81 -21.89
C PRO A 56 -13.62 3.62 -20.92
N GLY A 57 -12.77 2.61 -21.19
CA GLY A 57 -12.59 1.43 -20.33
C GLY A 57 -11.82 1.68 -19.03
N GLY A 58 -11.01 2.74 -18.94
CA GLY A 58 -10.23 3.06 -17.73
C GLY A 58 -11.11 3.34 -16.50
N SER A 59 -12.33 3.82 -16.72
CA SER A 59 -13.37 4.02 -15.70
C SER A 59 -13.69 2.74 -14.92
N SER A 60 -13.54 1.56 -15.53
CA SER A 60 -13.81 0.27 -14.89
C SER A 60 -12.75 -0.16 -13.88
N TRP A 61 -11.57 0.49 -13.88
CA TRP A 61 -10.44 0.15 -13.01
C TRP A 61 -10.38 1.01 -11.74
N SER A 62 -11.21 2.05 -11.65
CA SER A 62 -11.21 3.01 -10.54
C SER A 62 -12.20 2.65 -9.40
N THR A 63 -12.56 1.36 -9.27
CA THR A 63 -13.55 0.88 -8.27
C THR A 63 -12.98 0.82 -6.86
#